data_AF-A0A1F9QFI4-F1
#
_entry.id   AF-A0A1F9QFI4-F1
#
_cell.length_a   1.000
_cell.length_b   1.000
_cell.length_c   1.000
_cell.angle_alpha   90.00
_cell.angle_beta   90.00
_cell.angle_gamma   90.00
#
_symmetry.space_group_name_H-M   'P 1'
#
loop_
_entity.id
_entity.type
_entity.pdbx_description
1 polymer ?
#
loop_
_entity_poly.entity_id
_entity_poly.type
_entity_poly.pdbx_seq_one_letter_code
_entity_poly.pdbx_strand_id
1 'polypeptide(L)'
;MKKAIFAALVITGFVAAANAQVNFDKGVNVKDFVSQAVNADLAVPAAPAPKFGHYSRDCARFSFGPSDKELVSERVYLRSTEYETVCHTQMVQQCHTVMVPGPNNTQVAQQQCHMVPQQYCYERPGMTWTQTGQIKVNPRKLLPWERESFEICMQGPWLDLYVNAAAYKYTARREGNYDTLFELAPQYKIAMKADENGLNYGDFSYAGGKFTFKVNDRWAKEYAGEKVAIKIDLYRDGAWIFNGYKGSKEFTFEAAEGYTMTFDEKDLEKAADEDGTYRDGDDRGAKKYFLKWGFKRVGAISKDNFVKKDKTPTIEAR
;
A
#
# COMPACT_ATOMS: atom_id res chain seq x y z
N MET A 1 -20.50 3.80 56.47
CA MET A 1 -21.12 2.54 56.00
C MET A 1 -21.12 2.54 54.47
N LYS A 2 -20.53 1.50 53.88
CA LYS A 2 -20.84 0.79 52.61
C LYS A 2 -21.24 1.65 51.38
N LYS A 3 -20.39 1.80 50.34
CA LYS A 3 -19.92 0.86 49.28
C LYS A 3 -20.87 0.70 48.06
N ALA A 4 -20.24 0.62 46.88
CA ALA A 4 -20.69 0.27 45.50
C ALA A 4 -21.16 1.48 44.65
N ILE A 5 -20.48 1.96 43.58
CA ILE A 5 -19.87 1.36 42.36
C ILE A 5 -20.85 0.46 41.60
N PHE A 6 -21.22 0.83 40.37
CA PHE A 6 -20.94 0.03 39.16
C PHE A 6 -21.16 0.85 37.88
N ALA A 7 -20.05 1.14 37.20
CA ALA A 7 -19.99 1.35 35.76
C ALA A 7 -20.33 0.02 35.08
N ALA A 8 -21.30 0.03 34.17
CA ALA A 8 -21.57 -1.13 33.31
C ALA A 8 -20.62 -1.07 32.11
N LEU A 9 -19.69 -2.02 32.11
CA LEU A 9 -18.79 -2.41 31.04
C LEU A 9 -19.50 -2.49 29.67
N VAL A 10 -18.96 -1.78 28.68
CA VAL A 10 -18.94 -2.27 27.29
C VAL A 10 -17.63 -3.02 27.12
N ILE A 11 -17.64 -4.33 27.35
CA ILE A 11 -16.56 -5.23 26.92
C ILE A 11 -17.19 -6.28 26.03
N THR A 12 -16.88 -6.22 24.75
CA THR A 12 -16.59 -7.39 23.91
C THR A 12 -15.91 -6.88 22.65
N GLY A 13 -14.65 -7.27 22.42
CA GLY A 13 -14.06 -7.19 21.09
C GLY A 13 -12.64 -6.66 20.93
N PHE A 14 -11.74 -6.74 21.90
CA PHE A 14 -10.30 -6.70 21.64
C PHE A 14 -9.66 -8.01 22.09
N VAL A 15 -9.66 -9.00 21.20
CA VAL A 15 -8.74 -10.14 21.30
C VAL A 15 -7.74 -9.98 20.15
N ALA A 16 -6.73 -9.14 20.36
CA ALA A 16 -5.42 -9.19 19.70
C ALA A 16 -4.55 -7.99 20.12
N ALA A 17 -4.10 -7.99 21.37
CA ALA A 17 -2.90 -7.25 21.79
C ALA A 17 -2.45 -7.79 23.16
N ALA A 18 -1.92 -9.02 23.16
CA ALA A 18 -1.07 -9.42 24.27
C ALA A 18 0.17 -8.50 24.25
N ASN A 19 0.43 -7.81 25.37
CA ASN A 19 1.59 -6.96 25.68
C ASN A 19 1.50 -5.45 25.41
N ALA A 20 0.48 -4.77 25.96
CA ALA A 20 0.62 -3.36 26.33
C ALA A 20 -0.09 -3.11 27.67
N GLN A 21 0.69 -3.10 28.75
CA GLN A 21 0.21 -2.82 30.10
C GLN A 21 -0.04 -1.31 30.22
N VAL A 22 -1.28 -0.88 29.95
CA VAL A 22 -1.69 0.51 30.17
C VAL A 22 -1.87 0.72 31.68
N ASN A 23 -1.03 1.58 32.26
CA ASN A 23 -1.10 1.95 33.67
C ASN A 23 -2.04 3.16 33.83
N PHE A 24 -3.20 2.93 34.44
CA PHE A 24 -4.26 3.93 34.66
C PHE A 24 -4.04 4.80 35.92
N ASP A 25 -2.94 4.59 36.67
CA ASP A 25 -2.66 5.33 37.92
C ASP A 25 -1.88 6.64 37.71
N LYS A 26 -1.58 7.02 36.47
CA LYS A 26 -1.04 8.36 36.17
C LYS A 26 -2.15 9.22 35.61
N GLY A 27 -2.53 10.26 36.37
CA GLY A 27 -3.56 11.22 36.01
C GLY A 27 -3.47 11.66 34.56
N VAL A 28 -4.40 11.16 33.74
CA VAL A 28 -4.47 11.46 32.32
C VAL A 28 -4.96 12.90 32.19
N ASN A 29 -4.10 13.76 31.65
CA ASN A 29 -4.41 15.15 31.40
C ASN A 29 -5.46 15.24 30.27
N VAL A 30 -6.73 15.46 30.64
CA VAL A 30 -7.88 15.47 29.72
C VAL A 30 -7.69 16.47 28.58
N LYS A 31 -6.90 17.53 28.77
CA LYS A 31 -6.59 18.52 27.73
C LYS A 31 -5.71 17.98 26.59
N ASP A 32 -4.83 17.01 26.86
CA ASP A 32 -3.97 16.40 25.84
C ASP A 32 -4.74 15.36 25.00
N PHE A 33 -5.81 14.79 25.56
CA PHE A 33 -6.73 13.92 24.81
C PHE A 33 -7.73 14.71 23.95
N VAL A 34 -8.20 15.86 24.44
CA VAL A 34 -9.12 16.72 23.68
C VAL A 34 -8.43 17.35 22.46
N SER A 35 -7.13 17.67 22.52
CA SER A 35 -6.40 18.17 21.35
C SER A 35 -6.15 17.11 20.27
N GLN A 36 -6.06 15.82 20.66
CA GLN A 36 -6.00 14.69 19.72
C GLN A 36 -7.38 14.30 19.16
N ALA A 37 -8.47 14.64 19.84
CA ALA A 37 -9.83 14.29 19.43
C ALA A 37 -10.46 15.26 18.40
N VAL A 38 -9.91 16.47 18.21
CA VAL A 38 -10.52 17.51 17.34
C VAL A 38 -10.13 17.36 15.85
N ASN A 39 -9.19 16.48 15.50
CA ASN A 39 -8.74 16.31 14.09
C ASN A 39 -8.68 14.86 13.61
N ALA A 40 -9.39 13.96 14.28
CA ALA A 40 -9.71 12.69 13.69
C ALA A 40 -11.14 12.77 13.19
N ASP A 41 -11.31 13.01 11.88
CA ASP A 41 -12.31 12.27 11.12
C ASP A 41 -11.90 10.78 11.23
N LEU A 42 -12.06 10.24 12.44
CA LEU A 42 -12.13 8.82 12.70
C LEU A 42 -13.39 8.43 11.95
N ALA A 43 -13.21 7.93 10.73
CA ALA A 43 -14.19 7.11 10.07
C ALA A 43 -14.67 6.13 11.14
N VAL A 44 -15.86 6.37 11.68
CA VAL A 44 -16.46 5.50 12.68
C VAL A 44 -16.51 4.16 11.97
N PRO A 45 -15.72 3.15 12.37
CA PRO A 45 -15.85 1.85 11.76
C PRO A 45 -17.30 1.47 11.98
N ALA A 46 -18.03 1.27 10.88
CA ALA A 46 -19.41 0.82 10.94
C ALA A 46 -19.43 -0.35 11.91
N ALA A 47 -20.14 -0.18 13.04
CA ALA A 47 -20.25 -1.22 14.03
C ALA A 47 -20.65 -2.49 13.27
N PRO A 48 -19.96 -3.63 13.46
CA PRO A 48 -20.26 -4.84 12.71
C PRO A 48 -21.73 -5.15 12.95
N ALA A 49 -22.56 -4.85 11.94
CA ALA A 49 -23.98 -5.08 12.00
C ALA A 49 -24.15 -6.56 12.34
N PRO A 50 -25.00 -6.90 13.30
CA PRO A 50 -25.13 -8.28 13.76
C PRO A 50 -25.68 -9.12 12.61
N LYS A 51 -24.73 -9.75 11.88
CA LYS A 51 -24.78 -10.90 10.97
C LYS A 51 -25.91 -10.88 9.91
N PHE A 52 -25.58 -11.27 8.69
CA PHE A 52 -26.48 -11.48 7.54
C PHE A 52 -26.67 -10.30 6.56
N GLY A 53 -25.76 -9.34 6.49
CA GLY A 53 -25.75 -8.46 5.31
C GLY A 53 -24.45 -7.72 5.05
N HIS A 54 -24.21 -7.36 3.80
CA HIS A 54 -23.09 -6.53 3.37
C HIS A 54 -23.53 -5.51 2.31
N TYR A 55 -22.79 -4.42 2.16
CA TYR A 55 -23.05 -3.42 1.14
C TYR A 55 -22.06 -3.58 -0.01
N SER A 56 -22.54 -3.49 -1.26
CA SER A 56 -21.63 -3.33 -2.39
C SER A 56 -20.90 -1.99 -2.29
N ARG A 57 -19.62 -1.99 -2.62
CA ARG A 57 -18.82 -0.77 -2.69
C ARG A 57 -18.64 -0.36 -4.15
N ASP A 58 -19.08 0.85 -4.48
CA ASP A 58 -18.92 1.44 -5.81
C ASP A 58 -18.03 2.68 -5.69
N CYS A 59 -16.93 2.72 -6.45
CA CYS A 59 -15.87 3.71 -6.29
C CYS A 59 -15.48 4.33 -7.64
N ALA A 60 -15.27 5.63 -7.62
CA ALA A 60 -14.73 6.38 -8.73
C ALA A 60 -13.42 7.07 -8.33
N ARG A 61 -12.36 6.79 -9.09
CA ARG A 61 -11.04 7.37 -8.87
C ARG A 61 -10.78 8.53 -9.81
N PHE A 62 -10.29 9.63 -9.26
CA PHE A 62 -9.91 10.83 -9.98
C PHE A 62 -8.41 11.08 -9.81
N SER A 63 -7.77 11.58 -10.86
CA SER A 63 -6.38 12.01 -10.81
C SER A 63 -6.24 13.45 -11.25
N PHE A 64 -5.52 14.25 -10.46
CA PHE A 64 -5.23 15.64 -10.78
C PHE A 64 -3.72 15.82 -10.95
N GLY A 65 -3.36 16.49 -12.05
CA GLY A 65 -1.98 16.87 -12.33
C GLY A 65 -1.65 18.29 -11.92
N PRO A 66 -0.44 18.76 -12.27
CA PRO A 66 0.01 20.10 -11.95
C PRO A 66 -0.88 21.18 -12.60
N SER A 67 -1.42 22.06 -11.76
CA SER A 67 -2.24 23.20 -12.17
C SER A 67 -2.22 24.24 -11.06
N ASP A 68 -1.98 25.49 -11.42
CA ASP A 68 -2.07 26.63 -10.50
C ASP A 68 -3.51 27.13 -10.30
N LYS A 69 -4.46 26.54 -11.02
CA LYS A 69 -5.89 26.89 -10.98
C LYS A 69 -6.68 25.88 -10.17
N GLU A 70 -7.85 26.32 -9.73
CA GLU A 70 -8.88 25.43 -9.19
C GLU A 70 -9.25 24.36 -10.23
N LEU A 71 -9.35 23.12 -9.77
CA LEU A 71 -9.70 21.97 -10.60
C LEU A 71 -10.97 21.33 -10.07
N VAL A 72 -11.87 21.00 -10.98
CA VAL A 72 -13.12 20.30 -10.65
C VAL A 72 -13.15 19.02 -11.45
N SER A 73 -13.44 17.89 -10.79
CA SER A 73 -13.63 16.62 -11.46
C SER A 73 -14.93 16.61 -12.26
N GLU A 74 -15.06 15.60 -13.12
CA GLU A 74 -16.38 15.22 -13.62
C GLU A 74 -17.28 14.79 -12.45
N ARG A 75 -18.58 15.00 -12.61
CA ARG A 75 -19.57 14.49 -11.67
C ARG A 75 -19.79 13.01 -11.94
N VAL A 76 -19.69 12.20 -10.91
CA VAL A 76 -19.91 10.75 -10.99
C VAL A 76 -21.19 10.34 -10.30
N TYR A 77 -21.89 9.36 -10.87
CA TYR A 77 -23.04 8.73 -10.27
C TYR A 77 -22.60 7.40 -9.66
N LEU A 78 -22.85 7.21 -8.37
CA LEU A 78 -22.47 6.00 -7.64
C LEU A 78 -23.70 5.31 -7.06
N ARG A 79 -23.61 3.99 -6.94
CA ARG A 79 -24.70 3.17 -6.42
C ARG A 79 -24.18 2.08 -5.49
N SER A 80 -24.80 1.97 -4.31
CA SER A 80 -24.58 0.85 -3.40
C SER A 80 -25.87 0.07 -3.16
N THR A 81 -25.79 -1.25 -3.18
CA THR A 81 -26.88 -2.18 -2.86
C THR A 81 -26.53 -2.95 -1.59
N GLU A 82 -27.48 -3.04 -0.66
CA GLU A 82 -27.44 -3.96 0.47
C GLU A 82 -27.72 -5.37 -0.03
N TYR A 83 -26.98 -6.35 0.46
CA TYR A 83 -27.24 -7.76 0.27
C TYR A 83 -27.55 -8.36 1.62
N GLU A 84 -28.73 -8.96 1.74
CA GLU A 84 -29.16 -9.68 2.93
C GLU A 84 -29.01 -11.19 2.71
N THR A 85 -28.44 -11.90 3.67
CA THR A 85 -28.41 -13.35 3.68
C THR A 85 -29.72 -13.89 4.24
N VAL A 86 -30.49 -14.57 3.40
CA VAL A 86 -31.74 -15.23 3.81
C VAL A 86 -31.50 -16.73 3.88
N CYS A 87 -31.78 -17.31 5.05
CA CYS A 87 -31.67 -18.75 5.28
C CYS A 87 -33.06 -19.36 5.48
N HIS A 88 -33.35 -20.46 4.78
CA HIS A 88 -34.54 -21.26 4.99
C HIS A 88 -34.16 -22.69 5.39
N THR A 89 -34.85 -23.23 6.40
CA THR A 89 -34.69 -24.62 6.81
C THR A 89 -35.60 -25.49 5.96
N GLN A 90 -35.02 -26.44 5.23
CA GLN A 90 -35.77 -27.48 4.53
C GLN A 90 -35.48 -28.84 5.17
N MET A 91 -36.53 -29.63 5.37
CA MET A 91 -36.39 -30.99 5.85
C MET A 91 -36.00 -31.88 4.67
N VAL A 92 -34.79 -32.45 4.72
CA VAL A 92 -34.28 -33.35 3.68
C VAL A 92 -34.28 -34.77 4.24
N GLN A 93 -34.77 -35.73 3.45
CA GLN A 93 -34.76 -37.13 3.83
C GLN A 93 -33.35 -37.68 3.68
N GLN A 94 -32.73 -38.07 4.79
CA GLN A 94 -31.45 -38.78 4.80
C GLN A 94 -31.69 -40.24 5.14
N CYS A 95 -31.30 -41.12 4.21
CA CYS A 95 -31.40 -42.56 4.37
C CYS A 95 -30.01 -43.16 4.58
N HIS A 96 -29.88 -44.02 5.58
CA HIS A 96 -28.67 -44.80 5.82
C HIS A 96 -29.06 -46.28 5.97
N THR A 97 -28.13 -47.17 5.62
CA THR A 97 -28.33 -48.61 5.72
C THR A 97 -27.94 -49.06 7.11
N VAL A 98 -28.87 -49.72 7.81
CA VAL A 98 -28.63 -50.34 9.11
C VAL A 98 -28.78 -51.86 8.98
N MET A 99 -27.94 -52.62 9.69
CA MET A 99 -28.04 -54.08 9.73
C MET A 99 -29.00 -54.46 10.87
N VAL A 100 -30.09 -55.15 10.54
CA VAL A 100 -31.10 -55.58 11.51
C VAL A 100 -31.09 -57.11 11.61
N PRO A 101 -31.30 -57.71 12.81
CA PRO A 101 -31.37 -59.16 12.96
C PRO A 101 -32.52 -59.76 12.15
N GLY A 102 -32.19 -60.65 11.22
CA GLY A 102 -33.12 -61.46 10.44
C GLY A 102 -33.27 -62.88 10.99
N PRO A 103 -34.13 -63.70 10.36
CA PRO A 103 -34.32 -65.09 10.74
C PRO A 103 -33.00 -65.89 10.73
N ASN A 104 -32.87 -66.87 11.63
CA ASN A 104 -31.68 -67.73 11.77
C ASN A 104 -30.36 -66.99 12.03
N ASN A 105 -30.36 -65.93 12.84
CA ASN A 105 -29.15 -65.19 13.23
C ASN A 105 -28.40 -64.52 12.05
N THR A 106 -29.08 -64.30 10.92
CA THR A 106 -28.52 -63.58 9.76
C THR A 106 -28.72 -62.07 9.92
N GLN A 107 -27.79 -61.24 9.43
CA GLN A 107 -27.98 -59.79 9.38
C GLN A 107 -28.55 -59.41 8.01
N VAL A 108 -29.68 -58.71 7.99
CA VAL A 108 -30.31 -58.22 6.77
C VAL A 108 -30.13 -56.70 6.70
N ALA A 109 -29.67 -56.19 5.57
CA ALA A 109 -29.56 -54.76 5.33
C ALA A 109 -30.95 -54.14 5.17
N GLN A 110 -31.30 -53.21 6.04
CA GLN A 110 -32.53 -52.44 5.97
C GLN A 110 -32.21 -50.95 5.80
N GLN A 111 -32.92 -50.27 4.91
CA GLN A 111 -32.77 -48.84 4.71
C GLN A 111 -33.61 -48.08 5.76
N GLN A 112 -32.96 -47.28 6.59
CA GLN A 112 -33.63 -46.41 7.56
C GLN A 112 -33.50 -44.96 7.13
N CYS A 113 -34.64 -44.30 6.92
CA CYS A 113 -34.69 -42.88 6.53
C CYS A 113 -35.21 -42.04 7.69
N HIS A 114 -34.60 -40.87 7.90
CA HIS A 114 -35.06 -39.86 8.84
C HIS A 114 -35.01 -38.48 8.20
N MET A 115 -35.87 -37.57 8.66
CA MET A 115 -35.89 -36.18 8.19
C MET A 115 -34.86 -35.39 8.98
N VAL A 116 -33.91 -34.74 8.29
CA VAL A 116 -32.90 -33.89 8.90
C VAL A 116 -33.12 -32.45 8.43
N PRO A 117 -33.15 -31.45 9.33
CA PRO A 117 -33.21 -30.05 8.93
C PRO A 117 -31.88 -29.67 8.26
N GLN A 118 -31.93 -29.27 7.00
CA GLN A 118 -30.82 -28.63 6.29
C GLN A 118 -31.13 -27.14 6.10
N GLN A 119 -30.17 -26.30 6.45
CA GLN A 119 -30.27 -24.85 6.29
C GLN A 119 -29.69 -24.45 4.94
N TYR A 120 -30.52 -23.87 4.08
CA TYR A 120 -30.11 -23.32 2.79
C TYR A 120 -30.10 -21.80 2.89
N CYS A 121 -28.95 -21.19 2.67
CA CYS A 121 -28.78 -19.74 2.71
C CYS A 121 -28.43 -19.22 1.31
N TYR A 122 -29.05 -18.12 0.92
CA TYR A 122 -28.70 -17.37 -0.29
C TYR A 122 -28.74 -15.87 -0.04
N GLU A 123 -28.08 -15.10 -0.88
CA GLU A 123 -28.09 -13.64 -0.81
C GLU A 123 -29.21 -13.07 -1.68
N ARG A 124 -29.93 -12.08 -1.16
CA ARG A 124 -30.88 -11.28 -1.93
C ARG A 124 -30.50 -9.80 -1.88
N PRO A 125 -30.68 -9.05 -2.97
CA PRO A 125 -30.53 -7.60 -2.92
C PRO A 125 -31.66 -6.99 -2.07
N GLY A 126 -31.27 -6.13 -1.13
CA GLY A 126 -32.13 -5.30 -0.30
C GLY A 126 -32.23 -3.88 -0.85
N MET A 127 -32.07 -2.88 0.03
CA MET A 127 -32.14 -1.48 -0.38
C MET A 127 -30.98 -1.07 -1.28
N THR A 128 -31.26 -0.17 -2.21
CA THR A 128 -30.25 0.44 -3.09
C THR A 128 -30.21 1.93 -2.87
N TRP A 129 -29.02 2.47 -2.61
CA TRP A 129 -28.76 3.89 -2.49
C TRP A 129 -28.01 4.39 -3.72
N THR A 130 -28.31 5.62 -4.10
CA THR A 130 -27.72 6.29 -5.25
C THR A 130 -27.42 7.74 -4.88
N GLN A 131 -26.20 8.20 -5.18
CA GLN A 131 -25.79 9.59 -4.98
C GLN A 131 -24.85 10.02 -6.10
N THR A 132 -24.77 11.33 -6.34
CA THR A 132 -23.71 11.87 -7.19
C THR A 132 -22.62 12.49 -6.33
N GLY A 133 -21.38 12.33 -6.80
CA GLY A 133 -20.18 12.86 -6.16
C GLY A 133 -19.37 13.71 -7.14
N GLN A 134 -18.77 14.78 -6.64
CA GLN A 134 -17.83 15.59 -7.39
C GLN A 134 -16.72 16.08 -6.45
N ILE A 135 -15.50 16.24 -6.98
CA ILE A 135 -14.36 16.78 -6.24
C ILE A 135 -14.01 18.14 -6.82
N LYS A 136 -13.91 19.14 -5.96
CA LYS A 136 -13.33 20.44 -6.26
C LYS A 136 -12.05 20.59 -5.46
N VAL A 137 -10.93 20.88 -6.12
CA VAL A 137 -9.64 21.08 -5.47
C VAL A 137 -9.19 22.51 -5.68
N ASN A 138 -8.98 23.21 -4.56
CA ASN A 138 -8.55 24.61 -4.56
C ASN A 138 -7.13 24.77 -5.16
N PRO A 139 -6.78 26.00 -5.58
CA PRO A 139 -5.47 26.29 -6.18
C PRO A 139 -4.30 25.83 -5.31
N ARG A 140 -3.30 25.20 -5.93
CA ARG A 140 -2.10 24.67 -5.28
C ARG A 140 -0.96 24.51 -6.28
N LYS A 141 0.26 24.35 -5.78
CA LYS A 141 1.44 24.14 -6.64
C LYS A 141 1.96 22.71 -6.50
N LEU A 142 1.73 21.91 -7.54
CA LEU A 142 2.32 20.58 -7.66
C LEU A 142 3.59 20.66 -8.51
N LEU A 143 4.57 19.82 -8.18
CA LEU A 143 5.75 19.64 -9.00
C LEU A 143 5.38 18.90 -10.30
N PRO A 144 6.14 19.06 -11.40
CA PRO A 144 5.77 18.52 -12.71
C PRO A 144 5.47 17.01 -12.75
N TRP A 145 6.10 16.24 -11.87
CA TRP A 145 5.90 14.79 -11.74
C TRP A 145 4.91 14.39 -10.65
N GLU A 146 4.47 15.33 -9.81
CA GLU A 146 3.50 15.06 -8.76
C GLU A 146 2.11 14.86 -9.36
N ARG A 147 1.46 13.78 -8.93
CA ARG A 147 0.09 13.45 -9.28
C ARG A 147 -0.67 13.13 -8.02
N GLU A 148 -1.84 13.72 -7.89
CA GLU A 148 -2.72 13.42 -6.78
C GLU A 148 -3.84 12.50 -7.26
N SER A 149 -4.25 11.60 -6.39
CA SER A 149 -5.32 10.65 -6.64
C SER A 149 -6.27 10.61 -5.45
N PHE A 150 -7.54 10.81 -5.77
CA PHE A 150 -8.65 10.77 -4.83
C PHE A 150 -9.68 9.78 -5.32
N GLU A 151 -10.49 9.27 -4.42
CA GLU A 151 -11.50 8.28 -4.74
C GLU A 151 -12.76 8.57 -3.93
N ILE A 152 -13.88 8.73 -4.63
CA ILE A 152 -15.19 8.81 -3.99
C ILE A 152 -15.77 7.40 -4.02
N CYS A 153 -16.14 6.87 -2.86
CA CYS A 153 -16.84 5.59 -2.81
C CYS A 153 -18.18 5.73 -2.10
N MET A 154 -19.16 5.02 -2.64
CA MET A 154 -20.43 4.79 -2.00
C MET A 154 -20.45 3.36 -1.43
N GLN A 155 -20.74 3.26 -0.14
CA GLN A 155 -20.95 1.99 0.56
C GLN A 155 -22.17 2.16 1.47
N GLY A 156 -23.23 1.40 1.21
CA GLY A 156 -24.54 1.63 1.82
C GLY A 156 -25.04 3.05 1.56
N PRO A 157 -25.57 3.75 2.57
CA PRO A 157 -25.96 5.16 2.46
C PRO A 157 -24.78 6.16 2.58
N TRP A 158 -23.57 5.67 2.83
CA TRP A 158 -22.40 6.52 3.09
C TRP A 158 -21.63 6.79 1.81
N LEU A 159 -21.33 8.07 1.59
CA LEU A 159 -20.51 8.54 0.48
C LEU A 159 -19.28 9.21 1.08
N ASP A 160 -18.13 8.57 0.90
CA ASP A 160 -16.88 8.95 1.52
C ASP A 160 -15.82 9.29 0.47
N LEU A 161 -14.95 10.23 0.83
CA LEU A 161 -13.79 10.60 0.04
C LEU A 161 -12.52 9.99 0.64
N TYR A 162 -11.78 9.27 -0.19
CA TYR A 162 -10.50 8.66 0.14
C TYR A 162 -9.37 9.38 -0.59
N VAL A 163 -8.30 9.68 0.15
CA VAL A 163 -7.06 10.25 -0.41
C VAL A 163 -6.07 9.12 -0.63
N ASN A 164 -5.85 8.74 -1.89
CA ASN A 164 -4.92 7.66 -2.24
C ASN A 164 -3.48 8.17 -2.34
N ALA A 165 -3.29 9.30 -3.00
CA ALA A 165 -2.00 9.98 -3.12
C ALA A 165 -2.24 11.49 -3.16
N ALA A 166 -1.51 12.24 -2.35
CA ALA A 166 -1.64 13.68 -2.28
C ALA A 166 -0.29 14.33 -1.96
N ALA A 167 -0.03 15.49 -2.57
CA ALA A 167 1.16 16.28 -2.26
C ALA A 167 0.89 17.29 -1.13
N TYR A 168 -0.36 17.45 -0.72
CA TYR A 168 -0.76 18.30 0.38
C TYR A 168 -1.61 17.53 1.38
N LYS A 169 -1.56 17.93 2.65
CA LYS A 169 -2.63 17.62 3.58
C LYS A 169 -3.84 18.46 3.20
N TYR A 170 -4.99 17.82 3.03
CA TYR A 170 -6.24 18.49 2.70
C TYR A 170 -7.20 18.50 3.89
N THR A 171 -7.98 19.57 3.98
CA THR A 171 -9.28 19.56 4.64
C THR A 171 -10.37 19.39 3.58
N ALA A 172 -11.30 18.49 3.83
CA ALA A 172 -12.44 18.26 2.96
C ALA A 172 -13.69 18.88 3.59
N ARG A 173 -14.38 19.74 2.83
CA ARG A 173 -15.70 20.24 3.16
C ARG A 173 -16.72 19.56 2.25
N ARG A 174 -17.76 19.01 2.85
CA ARG A 174 -18.86 18.37 2.13
C ARG A 174 -20.00 19.36 1.95
N GLU A 175 -20.41 19.59 0.70
CA GLU A 175 -21.57 20.42 0.36
C GLU A 175 -22.60 19.59 -0.41
N GLY A 176 -23.88 19.77 -0.10
CA GLY A 176 -24.96 18.99 -0.70
C GLY A 176 -25.16 17.60 -0.07
N ASN A 177 -26.41 17.11 -0.16
CA ASN A 177 -26.80 15.82 0.43
C ASN A 177 -26.86 14.69 -0.60
N TYR A 178 -27.43 14.94 -1.78
CA TYR A 178 -27.59 13.95 -2.86
C TYR A 178 -26.70 14.23 -4.08
N ASP A 179 -26.41 15.50 -4.32
CA ASP A 179 -25.35 15.96 -5.22
C ASP A 179 -24.19 16.47 -4.38
N THR A 180 -23.36 15.54 -3.91
CA THR A 180 -22.30 15.85 -2.95
C THR A 180 -21.09 16.42 -3.67
N LEU A 181 -20.69 17.63 -3.29
CA LEU A 181 -19.43 18.26 -3.67
C LEU A 181 -18.45 18.16 -2.50
N PHE A 182 -17.29 17.55 -2.75
CA PHE A 182 -16.16 17.56 -1.83
C PHE A 182 -15.22 18.70 -2.23
N GLU A 183 -15.22 19.78 -1.46
CA GLU A 183 -14.27 20.89 -1.62
C GLU A 183 -13.01 20.62 -0.79
N LEU A 184 -11.89 20.51 -1.49
CA LEU A 184 -10.58 20.21 -0.95
C LEU A 184 -9.73 21.47 -0.87
N ALA A 185 -9.44 21.90 0.36
CA ALA A 185 -8.53 23.01 0.63
C ALA A 185 -7.15 22.48 1.05
N PRO A 186 -6.07 22.83 0.32
CA PRO A 186 -4.71 22.41 0.67
C PRO A 186 -4.22 23.18 1.91
N GLN A 187 -3.61 22.48 2.85
CA GLN A 187 -3.02 23.08 4.05
C GLN A 187 -1.51 23.27 3.91
N TYR A 188 -0.75 22.20 4.12
CA TYR A 188 0.72 22.19 4.00
C TYR A 188 1.16 21.04 3.11
N LYS A 189 2.32 21.22 2.46
CA LYS A 189 2.89 20.24 1.55
C LYS A 189 3.41 19.05 2.35
N ILE A 190 3.15 17.85 1.84
CA ILE A 190 3.65 16.59 2.40
C ILE A 190 4.58 15.92 1.38
N ALA A 191 5.59 15.24 1.89
CA ALA A 191 6.57 14.56 1.06
C ALA A 191 5.88 13.48 0.21
N MET A 192 6.18 13.47 -1.09
CA MET A 192 5.64 12.51 -2.06
C MET A 192 6.74 11.58 -2.58
N LYS A 193 6.35 10.55 -3.33
CA LYS A 193 7.34 9.72 -4.03
C LYS A 193 8.10 10.60 -5.03
N ALA A 194 9.43 10.48 -5.05
CA ALA A 194 10.25 11.16 -6.04
C ALA A 194 9.92 10.67 -7.47
N ASP A 195 10.18 11.50 -8.48
CA ASP A 195 10.00 11.10 -9.87
C ASP A 195 10.87 9.88 -10.18
N GLU A 196 10.25 8.77 -10.57
CA GLU A 196 10.96 7.57 -10.97
C GLU A 196 11.90 7.85 -12.14
N ASN A 197 11.55 8.78 -13.02
CA ASN A 197 12.33 9.18 -14.20
C ASN A 197 13.17 10.46 -14.00
N GLY A 198 13.28 10.92 -12.75
CA GLY A 198 14.04 12.13 -12.42
C GLY A 198 15.54 11.96 -12.66
N LEU A 199 16.10 10.80 -12.29
CA LEU A 199 17.50 10.45 -12.56
C LEU A 199 17.59 9.49 -13.74
N ASN A 200 18.49 9.81 -14.68
CA ASN A 200 18.71 9.04 -15.90
C ASN A 200 20.17 8.64 -16.06
N TYR A 201 20.38 7.47 -16.67
CA TYR A 201 21.71 6.99 -17.04
C TYR A 201 22.40 8.03 -17.93
N GLY A 202 23.61 8.43 -17.54
CA GLY A 202 24.48 9.27 -18.36
C GLY A 202 25.49 8.43 -19.10
N ASP A 203 26.38 7.76 -18.36
CA ASP A 203 27.48 6.99 -18.92
C ASP A 203 28.04 5.99 -17.89
N PHE A 204 28.65 4.91 -18.36
CA PHE A 204 29.39 3.96 -17.53
C PHE A 204 30.65 3.54 -18.28
N SER A 205 31.81 3.69 -17.64
CA SER A 205 33.11 3.42 -18.26
C SER A 205 34.09 2.84 -17.26
N TYR A 206 35.10 2.12 -17.76
CA TYR A 206 36.21 1.61 -16.97
C TYR A 206 37.53 2.08 -17.58
N ALA A 207 38.36 2.76 -16.79
CA ALA A 207 39.67 3.23 -17.20
C ALA A 207 40.63 3.27 -16.02
N GLY A 208 41.87 2.81 -16.22
CA GLY A 208 42.93 2.90 -15.21
C GLY A 208 42.62 2.20 -13.89
N GLY A 209 41.90 1.07 -13.93
CA GLY A 209 41.52 0.31 -12.73
C GLY A 209 40.28 0.82 -12.00
N LYS A 210 39.63 1.88 -12.50
CA LYS A 210 38.49 2.53 -11.85
C LYS A 210 37.26 2.52 -12.74
N PHE A 211 36.12 2.30 -12.12
CA PHE A 211 34.80 2.46 -12.73
C PHE A 211 34.34 3.91 -12.54
N THR A 212 33.81 4.49 -13.61
CA THR A 212 33.17 5.81 -13.57
C THR A 212 31.73 5.66 -14.04
N PHE A 213 30.79 6.05 -13.18
CA PHE A 213 29.36 6.05 -13.47
C PHE A 213 28.83 7.49 -13.41
N LYS A 214 28.10 7.90 -14.45
CA LYS A 214 27.49 9.22 -14.56
C LYS A 214 25.98 9.11 -14.62
N VAL A 215 25.30 9.97 -13.86
CA VAL A 215 23.85 10.06 -13.80
C VAL A 215 23.45 11.52 -13.97
N ASN A 216 22.42 11.78 -14.77
CA ASN A 216 21.88 13.12 -15.00
C ASN A 216 20.56 13.27 -14.23
N ASP A 217 20.37 14.40 -13.57
CA ASP A 217 19.15 14.74 -12.83
C ASP A 217 18.35 15.82 -13.55
N ARG A 218 17.13 15.48 -13.96
CA ARG A 218 16.22 16.39 -14.67
C ARG A 218 15.67 17.49 -13.78
N TRP A 219 15.52 17.22 -12.49
CA TRP A 219 14.76 18.05 -11.54
C TRP A 219 15.62 18.60 -10.41
N ALA A 220 16.94 18.71 -10.64
CA ALA A 220 17.90 19.14 -9.63
C ALA A 220 17.55 20.50 -9.01
N LYS A 221 16.95 21.41 -9.79
CA LYS A 221 16.57 22.76 -9.34
C LYS A 221 15.38 22.72 -8.38
N GLU A 222 14.41 21.87 -8.67
CA GLU A 222 13.21 21.68 -7.86
C GLU A 222 13.51 20.94 -6.55
N TYR A 223 14.59 20.15 -6.54
CA TYR A 223 15.10 19.43 -5.36
C TYR A 223 16.24 20.17 -4.66
N ALA A 224 16.45 21.46 -4.95
CA ALA A 224 17.50 22.24 -4.31
C ALA A 224 17.39 22.18 -2.77
N GLY A 225 18.48 21.76 -2.11
CA GLY A 225 18.53 21.57 -0.66
C GLY A 225 18.19 20.15 -0.17
N GLU A 226 17.79 19.22 -1.06
CA GLU A 226 17.71 17.79 -0.74
C GLU A 226 19.01 17.06 -1.05
N LYS A 227 19.18 15.90 -0.42
CA LYS A 227 20.25 14.96 -0.74
C LYS A 227 19.75 13.85 -1.64
N VAL A 228 20.60 13.39 -2.54
CA VAL A 228 20.36 12.26 -3.42
C VAL A 228 21.33 11.15 -3.08
N ALA A 229 20.79 10.00 -2.68
CA ALA A 229 21.57 8.80 -2.44
C ALA A 229 21.40 7.83 -3.61
N ILE A 230 22.51 7.51 -4.30
CA ILE A 230 22.56 6.60 -5.43
C ILE A 230 23.24 5.32 -4.96
N LYS A 231 22.53 4.19 -5.02
CA LYS A 231 23.08 2.88 -4.73
C LYS A 231 23.41 2.17 -6.05
N ILE A 232 24.61 1.62 -6.13
CA ILE A 232 25.07 0.82 -7.25
C ILE A 232 25.46 -0.58 -6.77
N ASP A 233 25.16 -1.56 -7.61
CA ASP A 233 25.51 -2.97 -7.44
C ASP A 233 26.28 -3.41 -8.69
N LEU A 234 27.56 -3.78 -8.53
CA LEU A 234 28.43 -4.18 -9.64
C LEU A 234 28.31 -5.67 -9.91
N TYR A 235 28.14 -6.03 -11.18
CA TYR A 235 28.13 -7.41 -11.66
C TYR A 235 29.15 -7.61 -12.77
N ARG A 236 29.81 -8.77 -12.75
CA ARG A 236 30.56 -9.31 -13.90
C ARG A 236 29.59 -10.12 -14.75
N ASP A 237 29.49 -9.76 -16.03
CA ASP A 237 28.71 -10.48 -17.02
C ASP A 237 29.39 -11.80 -17.36
N GLY A 238 28.68 -12.91 -17.20
CA GLY A 238 29.19 -14.26 -17.39
C GLY A 238 28.41 -15.03 -18.44
N ALA A 239 28.97 -16.14 -18.94
CA ALA A 239 28.30 -16.95 -19.95
C ALA A 239 27.01 -17.61 -19.41
N TRP A 240 25.96 -17.59 -20.24
CA TRP A 240 24.68 -18.30 -20.11
C TRP A 240 23.70 -17.83 -19.02
N ILE A 241 24.02 -17.84 -17.73
CA ILE A 241 23.07 -17.44 -16.64
C ILE A 241 23.78 -16.93 -15.38
N PHE A 242 25.08 -16.71 -15.47
CA PHE A 242 25.99 -16.72 -14.33
C PHE A 242 26.65 -15.36 -14.14
N ASN A 243 25.89 -14.38 -13.64
CA ASN A 243 26.41 -13.04 -13.32
C ASN A 243 27.07 -13.05 -11.94
N GLY A 244 28.37 -12.77 -11.88
CA GLY A 244 29.11 -12.72 -10.62
C GLY A 244 28.91 -11.36 -9.95
N TYR A 245 28.24 -11.32 -8.80
CA TYR A 245 28.12 -10.11 -7.99
C TYR A 245 29.49 -9.73 -7.40
N LYS A 246 29.86 -8.46 -7.49
CA LYS A 246 31.16 -7.95 -7.02
C LYS A 246 31.07 -7.08 -5.76
N GLY A 247 29.88 -6.54 -5.48
CA GLY A 247 29.60 -5.75 -4.28
C GLY A 247 28.71 -4.54 -4.59
N SER A 248 28.33 -3.82 -3.53
CA SER A 248 27.48 -2.63 -3.61
C SER A 248 28.14 -1.42 -2.96
N LYS A 249 27.78 -0.22 -3.42
CA LYS A 249 28.16 1.04 -2.78
C LYS A 249 27.04 2.05 -2.88
N GLU A 250 26.82 2.80 -1.81
CA GLU A 250 25.87 3.91 -1.79
C GLU A 250 26.64 5.23 -1.72
N PHE A 251 26.34 6.13 -2.66
CA PHE A 251 26.91 7.48 -2.70
C PHE A 251 25.84 8.49 -2.34
N THR A 252 26.15 9.43 -1.45
CA THR A 252 25.25 10.52 -1.12
C THR A 252 25.80 11.83 -1.66
N PHE A 253 24.97 12.57 -2.39
CA PHE A 253 25.29 13.86 -3.00
C PHE A 253 24.26 14.91 -2.61
N GLU A 254 24.62 16.18 -2.70
CA GLU A 254 23.66 17.28 -2.71
C GLU A 254 22.95 17.35 -4.07
N ALA A 255 21.72 17.88 -4.14
CA ALA A 255 20.99 18.03 -5.40
C ALA A 255 21.81 18.81 -6.46
N ALA A 256 22.08 18.19 -7.62
CA ALA A 256 22.90 18.74 -8.69
C ALA A 256 22.42 18.18 -10.05
N GLU A 257 22.64 18.91 -11.14
CA GLU A 257 22.18 18.52 -12.49
C GLU A 257 22.83 17.21 -13.00
N GLY A 258 23.97 16.80 -12.41
CA GLY A 258 24.62 15.54 -12.72
C GLY A 258 25.55 15.07 -11.62
N TYR A 259 25.70 13.75 -11.54
CA TYR A 259 26.49 13.04 -10.54
C TYR A 259 27.54 12.19 -11.24
N THR A 260 28.79 12.32 -10.80
CA THR A 260 29.89 11.46 -11.25
C THR A 260 30.41 10.67 -10.07
N MET A 261 30.28 9.34 -10.14
CA MET A 261 30.76 8.40 -9.12
C MET A 261 31.96 7.66 -9.68
N THR A 262 33.08 7.72 -8.97
CA THR A 262 34.28 6.96 -9.30
C THR A 262 34.59 6.01 -8.16
N PHE A 263 34.78 4.72 -8.47
CA PHE A 263 35.05 3.68 -7.49
C PHE A 263 35.90 2.56 -8.09
N ASP A 264 36.57 1.81 -7.24
CA ASP A 264 37.22 0.56 -7.61
C ASP A 264 36.49 -0.65 -7.00
N GLU A 265 36.93 -1.88 -7.29
CA GLU A 265 36.30 -3.08 -6.71
C GLU A 265 36.52 -3.21 -5.19
N LYS A 266 37.53 -2.53 -4.63
CA LYS A 266 37.87 -2.61 -3.20
C LYS A 266 36.99 -1.71 -2.35
N ASP A 267 36.49 -0.65 -2.96
CA ASP A 267 35.53 0.30 -2.40
C ASP A 267 34.12 -0.31 -2.19
N LEU A 268 33.85 -1.50 -2.74
CA LEU A 268 32.53 -2.12 -2.70
C LEU A 268 32.35 -2.98 -1.44
N GLU A 269 31.19 -2.83 -0.81
CA GLU A 269 30.76 -3.70 0.29
C GLU A 269 30.25 -5.02 -0.29
N LYS A 270 30.87 -6.13 0.13
CA LYS A 270 30.41 -7.48 -0.19
C LYS A 270 29.46 -7.95 0.92
N ALA A 271 28.37 -8.63 0.55
CA ALA A 271 27.47 -9.21 1.53
C ALA A 271 28.21 -10.27 2.36
N ALA A 272 27.98 -10.27 3.68
CA ALA A 272 28.70 -11.14 4.62
C ALA A 272 28.44 -12.65 4.41
N ASP A 273 27.41 -13.02 3.63
CA ASP A 273 26.93 -14.40 3.47
C ASP A 273 27.00 -14.95 2.03
N GLU A 274 27.61 -14.24 1.08
CA GLU A 274 27.98 -14.88 -0.20
C GLU A 274 29.33 -15.57 -0.04
N ASP A 275 29.23 -16.74 0.60
CA ASP A 275 30.26 -17.77 0.66
C ASP A 275 30.90 -17.92 -0.72
N GLY A 276 32.23 -17.84 -0.77
CA GLY A 276 33.08 -17.75 -1.96
C GLY A 276 33.07 -18.99 -2.86
N THR A 277 31.88 -19.51 -3.16
CA THR A 277 31.61 -20.69 -3.97
C THR A 277 31.54 -20.37 -5.46
N TYR A 278 31.56 -19.08 -5.84
CA TYR A 278 31.58 -18.70 -7.23
C TYR A 278 32.99 -18.73 -7.81
N ARG A 279 33.29 -19.79 -8.56
CA ARG A 279 34.55 -20.03 -9.28
C ARG A 279 35.11 -18.75 -9.91
N ASP A 280 36.10 -18.16 -9.24
CA ASP A 280 36.98 -17.09 -9.75
C ASP A 280 38.00 -17.64 -10.77
N GLY A 281 37.65 -18.73 -11.47
CA GLY A 281 38.62 -19.65 -12.08
C GLY A 281 38.63 -19.69 -13.61
N ASP A 282 37.78 -18.94 -14.30
CA ASP A 282 37.81 -18.88 -15.77
C ASP A 282 38.08 -17.43 -16.24
N ASP A 283 39.35 -17.06 -16.20
CA ASP A 283 39.92 -15.80 -16.69
C ASP A 283 40.08 -15.76 -18.22
N ARG A 284 39.40 -16.63 -18.96
CA ARG A 284 39.48 -16.72 -20.42
C ARG A 284 38.37 -15.90 -21.07
N GLY A 285 38.58 -14.60 -21.23
CA GLY A 285 37.71 -13.71 -22.01
C GLY A 285 37.75 -12.26 -21.56
N ALA A 286 37.27 -11.34 -22.41
CA ALA A 286 37.11 -9.93 -22.04
C ALA A 286 36.22 -9.80 -20.80
N LYS A 287 36.73 -9.14 -19.75
CA LYS A 287 35.99 -8.95 -18.49
C LYS A 287 34.89 -7.93 -18.73
N LYS A 288 33.65 -8.42 -18.87
CA LYS A 288 32.46 -7.62 -19.11
C LYS A 288 31.78 -7.27 -17.79
N TYR A 289 31.36 -6.03 -17.60
CA TYR A 289 30.75 -5.53 -16.37
C TYR A 289 29.48 -4.72 -16.66
N PHE A 290 28.50 -4.81 -15.77
CA PHE A 290 27.31 -3.94 -15.78
C PHE A 290 26.92 -3.56 -14.35
N LEU A 291 26.21 -2.44 -14.20
CA LEU A 291 25.64 -2.00 -12.94
C LEU A 291 24.14 -2.25 -12.90
N LYS A 292 23.63 -2.73 -11.77
CA LYS A 292 22.26 -2.43 -11.36
C LYS A 292 22.35 -1.24 -10.43
N TRP A 293 21.45 -0.28 -10.59
CA TRP A 293 21.49 0.92 -9.77
C TRP A 293 20.08 1.36 -9.40
N GLY A 294 20.02 2.24 -8.43
CA GLY A 294 18.80 2.91 -8.03
C GLY A 294 19.15 4.15 -7.21
N PHE A 295 18.16 4.94 -6.90
CA PHE A 295 18.36 6.15 -6.12
C PHE A 295 17.21 6.36 -5.15
N LYS A 296 17.49 7.10 -4.09
CA LYS A 296 16.49 7.64 -3.17
C LYS A 296 16.84 9.12 -2.94
N ARG A 297 15.81 9.93 -2.74
CA ARG A 297 15.99 11.33 -2.34
C ARG A 297 15.64 11.44 -0.86
N VAL A 298 16.49 12.14 -0.12
CA VAL A 298 16.35 12.34 1.32
C VAL A 298 16.15 13.83 1.56
N GLY A 299 14.95 14.21 1.98
CA GLY A 299 14.59 15.60 2.24
C GLY A 299 13.13 15.79 2.64
N ALA A 300 12.67 17.04 2.58
CA ALA A 300 11.32 17.43 2.99
C ALA A 300 10.28 17.32 1.86
N ILE A 301 10.72 17.23 0.61
CA ILE A 301 9.91 17.17 -0.61
C ILE A 301 9.68 15.71 -1.01
N SER A 302 10.70 14.87 -0.90
CA SER A 302 10.63 13.45 -1.26
C SER A 302 10.52 12.54 -0.04
N LYS A 303 9.65 11.53 -0.12
CA LYS A 303 9.75 10.36 0.77
C LYS A 303 11.04 9.60 0.43
N ASP A 304 11.68 9.05 1.46
CA ASP A 304 12.88 8.19 1.36
C ASP A 304 12.55 6.82 0.73
N ASN A 305 12.06 6.87 -0.50
CA ASN A 305 11.64 5.71 -1.28
C ASN A 305 12.74 5.39 -2.29
N PHE A 306 13.25 4.15 -2.24
CA PHE A 306 14.24 3.67 -3.18
C PHE A 306 13.60 3.33 -4.53
N VAL A 307 14.01 4.05 -5.57
CA VAL A 307 13.64 3.82 -6.97
C VAL A 307 14.70 2.94 -7.61
N LYS A 308 14.33 1.70 -7.94
CA LYS A 308 15.19 0.79 -8.72
C LYS A 308 15.18 1.21 -10.19
N LYS A 309 16.36 1.24 -10.80
CA LYS A 309 16.56 1.49 -12.23
C LYS A 309 17.00 0.22 -12.93
N ASP A 310 16.88 0.24 -14.25
CA ASP A 310 17.35 -0.84 -15.10
C ASP A 310 18.88 -0.96 -15.08
N LYS A 311 19.35 -2.12 -15.56
CA LYS A 311 20.77 -2.39 -15.71
C LYS A 311 21.41 -1.44 -16.74
N THR A 312 22.64 -1.03 -16.49
CA THR A 312 23.42 -0.27 -17.47
C THR A 312 23.80 -1.14 -18.67
N PRO A 313 24.20 -0.54 -19.80
CA PRO A 313 24.93 -1.25 -20.84
C PRO A 313 26.18 -1.93 -20.25
N THR A 314 26.50 -3.10 -20.81
CA THR A 314 27.71 -3.85 -20.44
C THR A 314 28.94 -3.18 -21.04
N ILE A 315 29.98 -2.99 -20.23
CA ILE A 315 31.29 -2.47 -20.67
C ILE A 315 32.34 -3.56 -20.62
N GLU A 316 33.32 -3.47 -21.51
CA GLU A 316 34.52 -4.32 -21.47
C GLU A 316 35.64 -3.58 -20.72
N ALA A 317 36.16 -4.19 -19.66
CA ALA A 317 37.40 -3.76 -19.03
C ALA A 317 38.56 -4.21 -19.93
N ARG A 318 39.14 -3.25 -20.67
CA ARG A 318 40.37 -3.42 -21.46
C ARG A 318 41.58 -2.91 -20.69
#